data_AF-A0A1V5ZZ97-F1
#
_entry.id   AF-A0A1V5ZZ97-F1
#
_cell.length_a   1.000
_cell.length_b   1.000
_cell.length_c   1.000
_cell.angle_alpha   90.00
_cell.angle_beta   90.00
_cell.angle_gamma   90.00
#
_symmetry.space_group_name_H-M   'P 1'
#
loop_
_entity.id
_entity.type
_entity.pdbx_description
1 polymer ?
#
loop_
_entity_poly.entity_id
_entity_poly.type
_entity_poly.pdbx_seq_one_letter_code
_entity_poly.pdbx_strand_id
1 'polypeptide(L)'
;MDNPIKSSAEWIEAEHFRKTEKFAEALSVFLSFFEKNSDESSLWRAVHCARKIGDFELAFKLIEENKQFLKTSPALNTQLNWLKYEALVDKNKKAGNWEKVLDACEDILQQNNDETDLLFKLTLFCAIDAAKKLNDNMKVLELTESIAPSKLPGEGEMFRGKKLLSYRERWYFARIGALYDAALYKECRKLAFEAISNYPRKIEFSRKAALSRLMMGYADEAEEELLAISKIRGCPWYIIADLAKLRFEKGEFEDALESAFEAAKMFGDLKTKVNVFSLIAKIQLVLGESESAKNHTLLACSIRKRNGWKYSSDLEQLAMRFGLDERLPAQETLFKICETEWKRPSNKETEQAINNGNIIKNSLLGTVGSIIEGRPFTFLKCENGQDAYARCDDIPQESRFEGAKVIFDLAESFDKTKNKKSVRAVGIKSQDCLKTA
;
A
#
# COMPACT_ATOMS: atom_id res chain seq x y z
N MET A 1 -58.23 -4.67 -11.88
CA MET A 1 -59.04 -5.75 -11.29
C MET A 1 -58.11 -6.49 -10.35
N ASP A 2 -58.35 -6.36 -9.05
CA ASP A 2 -57.52 -6.98 -8.02
C ASP A 2 -57.59 -8.50 -8.12
N ASN A 3 -56.43 -9.16 -8.11
CA ASN A 3 -56.33 -10.61 -8.19
C ASN A 3 -56.82 -11.19 -6.84
N PRO A 4 -57.98 -11.89 -6.78
CA PRO A 4 -58.68 -12.24 -5.54
C PRO A 4 -57.85 -13.10 -4.57
N ILE A 5 -56.79 -13.73 -5.06
CA ILE A 5 -55.83 -14.52 -4.29
C ILE A 5 -55.01 -13.64 -3.33
N LYS A 6 -54.63 -12.43 -3.77
CA LYS A 6 -53.77 -11.51 -3.01
C LYS A 6 -54.47 -10.86 -1.81
N SER A 7 -55.79 -11.03 -1.71
CA SER A 7 -56.63 -10.56 -0.61
C SER A 7 -57.05 -11.66 0.37
N SER A 8 -56.62 -12.91 0.16
CA SER A 8 -56.91 -14.00 1.11
C SER A 8 -56.13 -13.82 2.42
N ALA A 9 -56.72 -14.27 3.54
CA ALA A 9 -56.10 -14.17 4.86
C ALA A 9 -54.73 -14.90 4.90
N GLU A 10 -54.67 -16.09 4.31
CA GLU A 10 -53.45 -16.90 4.21
C GLU A 10 -52.34 -16.20 3.40
N TRP A 11 -52.69 -15.48 2.33
CA TRP A 11 -51.72 -14.71 1.55
C TRP A 11 -51.15 -13.52 2.33
N ILE A 12 -52.02 -12.80 3.04
CA ILE A 12 -51.63 -11.66 3.88
C ILE A 12 -50.70 -12.14 5.00
N GLU A 13 -51.01 -13.29 5.61
CA GLU A 13 -50.19 -13.92 6.65
C GLU A 13 -48.82 -14.37 6.11
N ALA A 14 -48.76 -15.00 4.93
CA ALA A 14 -47.50 -15.38 4.29
C ALA A 14 -46.62 -14.16 3.97
N GLU A 15 -47.22 -13.07 3.50
CA GLU A 15 -46.51 -11.82 3.25
C GLU A 15 -46.03 -11.17 4.56
N HIS A 16 -46.79 -11.31 5.65
CA HIS A 16 -46.35 -10.90 6.99
C HIS A 16 -45.15 -11.73 7.46
N PHE A 17 -45.19 -13.06 7.32
CA PHE A 17 -44.04 -13.93 7.62
C PHE A 17 -42.80 -13.54 6.82
N ARG A 18 -42.95 -13.32 5.50
CA ARG A 18 -41.84 -12.89 4.64
C ARG A 18 -41.23 -11.55 5.07
N LYS A 19 -42.07 -10.57 5.45
CA LYS A 19 -41.62 -9.25 5.91
C LYS A 19 -41.04 -9.25 7.31
N THR A 20 -41.36 -10.26 8.12
CA THR A 20 -40.85 -10.46 9.49
C THR A 20 -39.74 -11.52 9.55
N GLU A 21 -39.14 -11.84 8.40
CA GLU A 21 -38.01 -12.77 8.25
C GLU A 21 -38.28 -14.24 8.66
N LYS A 22 -39.55 -14.60 8.82
CA LYS A 22 -40.02 -15.99 9.01
C LYS A 22 -40.14 -16.71 7.68
N PHE A 23 -38.99 -16.88 7.01
CA PHE A 23 -38.96 -17.30 5.61
C PHE A 23 -39.38 -18.75 5.40
N ALA A 24 -39.15 -19.66 6.36
CA ALA A 24 -39.55 -21.07 6.22
C ALA A 24 -41.08 -21.22 6.23
N GLU A 25 -41.75 -20.51 7.13
CA GLU A 25 -43.20 -20.48 7.24
C GLU A 25 -43.83 -19.82 6.00
N ALA A 26 -43.27 -18.69 5.56
CA ALA A 26 -43.70 -18.03 4.33
C ALA A 26 -43.53 -18.93 3.09
N LEU A 27 -42.40 -19.65 2.99
CA LEU A 27 -42.10 -20.54 1.87
C LEU A 27 -43.16 -21.63 1.72
N SER A 28 -43.52 -22.31 2.83
CA SER A 28 -44.52 -23.38 2.80
C SER A 28 -45.86 -22.88 2.25
N VAL A 29 -46.27 -21.67 2.63
CA VAL A 29 -47.54 -21.10 2.16
C VAL A 29 -47.45 -20.71 0.69
N PHE A 30 -46.37 -20.02 0.26
CA PHE A 30 -46.22 -19.63 -1.15
C PHE A 30 -46.07 -20.81 -2.10
N LEU A 31 -45.45 -21.92 -1.68
CA LEU A 31 -45.41 -23.16 -2.47
C LEU A 31 -46.82 -23.73 -2.68
N SER A 32 -47.64 -23.80 -1.63
CA SER A 32 -49.04 -24.26 -1.73
C SER A 32 -49.87 -23.38 -2.67
N PHE A 33 -49.69 -22.05 -2.61
CA PHE A 33 -50.33 -21.14 -3.56
C PHE A 33 -49.83 -21.36 -5.00
N PHE A 34 -48.52 -21.58 -5.18
CA PHE A 34 -47.95 -21.82 -6.50
C PHE A 34 -48.42 -23.15 -7.10
N GLU A 35 -48.47 -24.23 -6.33
CA GLU A 35 -48.98 -25.53 -6.78
C GLU A 35 -50.43 -25.46 -7.26
N LYS A 36 -51.27 -24.67 -6.57
CA LYS A 36 -52.69 -24.51 -6.91
C LYS A 36 -52.92 -23.63 -8.14
N ASN A 37 -52.15 -22.55 -8.29
CA ASN A 37 -52.46 -21.49 -9.24
C ASN A 37 -51.46 -21.38 -10.40
N SER A 38 -50.28 -21.99 -10.28
CA SER A 38 -49.17 -21.90 -11.22
C SER A 38 -48.85 -20.46 -11.63
N ASP A 39 -48.90 -19.52 -10.68
CA ASP A 39 -48.78 -18.09 -10.94
C ASP A 39 -47.40 -17.51 -10.57
N GLU A 40 -47.00 -16.50 -11.33
CA GLU A 40 -45.73 -15.78 -11.18
C GLU A 40 -45.55 -15.17 -9.78
N SER A 41 -46.63 -14.67 -9.18
CA SER A 41 -46.57 -13.90 -7.93
C SER A 41 -46.22 -14.80 -6.74
N SER A 42 -46.75 -16.02 -6.72
CA SER A 42 -46.40 -17.05 -5.75
C SER A 42 -44.98 -17.56 -5.97
N LEU A 43 -44.61 -17.81 -7.23
CA LEU A 43 -43.31 -18.36 -7.61
C LEU A 43 -42.14 -17.50 -7.13
N TRP A 44 -42.10 -16.20 -7.48
CA TRP A 44 -40.93 -15.38 -7.11
C TRP A 44 -40.82 -15.21 -5.59
N ARG A 45 -41.93 -15.24 -4.84
CA ARG A 45 -41.92 -15.19 -3.37
C ARG A 45 -41.41 -16.48 -2.75
N ALA A 46 -41.81 -17.63 -3.31
CA ALA A 46 -41.26 -18.92 -2.90
C ALA A 46 -39.73 -18.95 -3.14
N VAL A 47 -39.28 -18.56 -4.33
CA VAL A 47 -37.84 -18.45 -4.65
C VAL A 47 -37.12 -17.50 -3.69
N HIS A 48 -37.71 -16.33 -3.39
CA HIS A 48 -37.16 -15.39 -2.43
C HIS A 48 -36.97 -16.02 -1.05
N CYS A 49 -37.99 -16.72 -0.54
CA CYS A 49 -37.93 -17.34 0.78
C CYS A 49 -36.93 -18.51 0.82
N ALA A 50 -36.93 -19.38 -0.19
CA ALA A 50 -35.95 -20.48 -0.32
C ALA A 50 -34.51 -19.97 -0.33
N ARG A 51 -34.24 -18.89 -1.09
CA ARG A 51 -32.94 -18.22 -1.09
C ARG A 51 -32.56 -17.69 0.29
N LYS A 52 -33.48 -17.02 1.00
CA LYS A 52 -33.21 -16.42 2.31
C LYS A 52 -32.94 -17.42 3.43
N ILE A 53 -33.46 -18.64 3.33
CA ILE A 53 -33.12 -19.74 4.25
C ILE A 53 -31.84 -20.50 3.83
N GLY A 54 -31.25 -20.16 2.67
CA GLY A 54 -30.04 -20.81 2.15
C GLY A 54 -30.30 -22.10 1.36
N ASP A 55 -31.56 -22.43 1.08
CA ASP A 55 -31.94 -23.57 0.23
C ASP A 55 -31.85 -23.17 -1.25
N PHE A 56 -30.61 -23.02 -1.70
CA PHE A 56 -30.32 -22.61 -3.08
C PHE A 56 -30.70 -23.68 -4.10
N GLU A 57 -30.67 -24.96 -3.72
CA GLU A 57 -31.05 -26.07 -4.60
C GLU A 57 -32.54 -25.99 -4.97
N LEU A 58 -33.41 -25.81 -3.96
CA LEU A 58 -34.84 -25.61 -4.20
C LEU A 58 -35.09 -24.33 -5.01
N ALA A 59 -34.43 -23.23 -4.68
CA ALA A 59 -34.61 -21.97 -5.39
C ALA A 59 -34.24 -22.08 -6.88
N PHE A 60 -33.13 -22.75 -7.22
CA PHE A 60 -32.77 -22.99 -8.62
C PHE A 60 -33.77 -23.93 -9.29
N LYS A 61 -34.17 -25.03 -8.63
CA LYS A 61 -35.15 -25.97 -9.17
C LYS A 61 -36.46 -25.27 -9.55
N LEU A 62 -37.00 -24.45 -8.65
CA LEU A 62 -38.24 -23.68 -8.89
C LEU A 62 -38.13 -22.78 -10.12
N ILE A 63 -36.99 -22.13 -10.34
CA ILE A 63 -36.78 -21.29 -11.52
C ILE A 63 -36.61 -22.14 -12.78
N GLU A 64 -35.81 -23.20 -12.72
CA GLU A 64 -35.48 -24.06 -13.85
C GLU A 64 -36.71 -24.78 -14.41
N GLU A 65 -37.61 -25.24 -13.54
CA GLU A 65 -38.88 -25.88 -13.93
C GLU A 65 -39.90 -24.88 -14.49
N ASN A 66 -39.69 -23.57 -14.30
CA ASN A 66 -40.66 -22.52 -14.62
C ASN A 66 -40.06 -21.35 -15.43
N LYS A 67 -39.05 -21.64 -16.26
CA LYS A 67 -38.31 -20.65 -17.06
C LYS A 67 -39.18 -19.78 -17.95
N GLN A 68 -40.37 -20.24 -18.34
CA GLN A 68 -41.29 -19.43 -19.13
C GLN A 68 -41.58 -18.07 -18.48
N PHE A 69 -41.62 -18.00 -17.14
CA PHE A 69 -41.88 -16.73 -16.42
C PHE A 69 -40.71 -15.75 -16.49
N LEU A 70 -39.48 -16.18 -16.78
CA LEU A 70 -38.33 -15.28 -16.89
C LEU A 70 -38.49 -14.27 -18.02
N LYS A 71 -39.27 -14.59 -19.06
CA LYS A 71 -39.53 -13.67 -20.18
C LYS A 71 -40.44 -12.51 -19.80
N THR A 72 -41.29 -12.69 -18.78
CA THR A 72 -42.38 -11.76 -18.46
C THR A 72 -42.32 -11.21 -17.04
N SER A 73 -41.48 -11.78 -16.16
CA SER A 73 -41.37 -11.41 -14.75
C SER A 73 -40.05 -10.72 -14.42
N PRO A 74 -40.05 -9.38 -14.28
CA PRO A 74 -38.91 -8.67 -13.69
C PRO A 74 -38.59 -9.15 -12.27
N ALA A 75 -39.61 -9.46 -11.46
CA ALA A 75 -39.43 -9.86 -10.07
C ALA A 75 -38.70 -11.20 -9.93
N LEU A 76 -39.03 -12.18 -10.77
CA LEU A 76 -38.36 -13.48 -10.81
C LEU A 76 -36.92 -13.33 -11.33
N ASN A 77 -36.69 -12.49 -12.35
CA ASN A 77 -35.34 -12.17 -12.82
C ASN A 77 -34.49 -11.54 -11.72
N THR A 78 -35.05 -10.60 -10.94
CA THR A 78 -34.37 -10.04 -9.77
C THR A 78 -34.00 -11.14 -8.77
N GLN A 79 -34.91 -12.08 -8.46
CA GLN A 79 -34.57 -13.18 -7.55
C GLN A 79 -33.52 -14.13 -8.12
N LEU A 80 -33.56 -14.43 -9.42
CA LEU A 80 -32.54 -15.25 -10.10
C LEU A 80 -31.15 -14.61 -9.98
N ASN A 81 -31.04 -13.30 -10.23
CA ASN A 81 -29.76 -12.59 -10.15
C ASN A 81 -29.21 -12.58 -8.71
N TRP A 82 -30.06 -12.34 -7.71
CA TRP A 82 -29.67 -12.45 -6.30
C TRP A 82 -29.26 -13.88 -5.92
N LEU A 83 -29.97 -14.88 -6.42
CA LEU A 83 -29.65 -16.29 -6.19
C LEU A 83 -28.29 -16.65 -6.78
N LYS A 84 -28.02 -16.26 -8.03
CA LYS A 84 -26.71 -16.46 -8.67
C LYS A 84 -25.59 -15.80 -7.86
N TYR A 85 -25.79 -14.59 -7.38
CA TYR A 85 -24.80 -13.90 -6.56
C TYR A 85 -24.50 -14.66 -5.25
N GLU A 86 -25.52 -14.99 -4.47
CA GLU A 86 -25.34 -15.63 -3.15
C GLU A 86 -24.87 -17.09 -3.28
N ALA A 87 -25.36 -17.85 -4.26
CA ALA A 87 -25.06 -19.27 -4.41
C ALA A 87 -23.77 -19.54 -5.21
N LEU A 88 -23.45 -18.70 -6.21
CA LEU A 88 -22.31 -18.91 -7.11
C LEU A 88 -21.16 -17.95 -6.80
N VAL A 89 -21.41 -16.64 -6.73
CA VAL A 89 -20.35 -15.65 -6.51
C VAL A 89 -19.74 -15.81 -5.12
N ASP A 90 -20.55 -15.77 -4.07
CA ASP A 90 -20.03 -15.87 -2.68
C ASP A 90 -19.36 -17.22 -2.39
N LYS A 91 -19.91 -18.32 -2.94
CA LYS A 91 -19.33 -19.66 -2.81
C LYS A 91 -17.95 -19.74 -3.47
N ASN A 92 -17.83 -19.33 -4.74
CA ASN A 92 -16.56 -19.40 -5.48
C ASN A 92 -15.53 -18.41 -4.92
N LYS A 93 -15.97 -17.24 -4.44
CA LYS A 93 -15.12 -16.26 -3.77
C LYS A 93 -14.49 -16.82 -2.50
N LYS A 94 -15.27 -17.52 -1.66
CA LYS A 94 -14.75 -18.21 -0.46
C LYS A 94 -13.76 -19.33 -0.82
N ALA A 95 -13.99 -20.02 -1.94
CA ALA A 95 -13.09 -21.04 -2.46
C ALA A 95 -11.85 -20.48 -3.18
N GLY A 96 -11.78 -19.15 -3.40
CA GLY A 96 -10.71 -18.52 -4.18
C GLY A 96 -10.72 -18.85 -5.67
N ASN A 97 -11.83 -19.35 -6.21
CA ASN A 97 -11.98 -19.65 -7.63
C ASN A 97 -12.45 -18.41 -8.40
N TRP A 98 -11.50 -17.54 -8.73
CA TRP A 98 -11.79 -16.22 -9.31
C TRP A 98 -12.31 -16.28 -10.75
N GLU A 99 -11.95 -17.30 -11.53
CA GLU A 99 -12.50 -17.53 -12.87
C GLU A 99 -14.02 -17.74 -12.80
N LYS A 100 -14.48 -18.67 -11.95
CA LYS A 100 -15.91 -18.91 -11.75
C LYS A 100 -16.66 -17.73 -11.13
N VAL A 101 -15.98 -16.93 -10.30
CA VAL A 101 -16.56 -15.69 -9.78
C VAL A 101 -16.82 -14.73 -10.94
N LEU A 102 -15.83 -14.55 -11.82
CA LEU A 102 -15.95 -13.64 -12.96
C LEU A 102 -17.05 -14.10 -13.91
N ASP A 103 -17.09 -15.38 -14.29
CA ASP A 103 -18.13 -15.96 -15.15
C ASP A 103 -19.55 -15.69 -14.59
N ALA A 104 -19.76 -15.96 -13.30
CA ALA A 104 -21.05 -15.74 -12.64
C ALA A 104 -21.43 -14.26 -12.58
N CYS A 105 -20.45 -13.37 -12.33
CA CYS A 105 -20.70 -11.93 -12.35
C CYS A 105 -21.07 -11.43 -13.75
N GLU A 106 -20.40 -11.90 -14.80
CA GLU A 106 -20.69 -11.51 -16.18
C GLU A 106 -22.11 -11.93 -16.60
N ASP A 107 -22.53 -13.15 -16.27
CA ASP A 107 -23.90 -13.62 -16.51
C ASP A 107 -24.96 -12.76 -15.78
N ILE A 108 -24.69 -12.34 -14.54
CA ILE A 108 -25.58 -11.42 -13.81
C ILE A 108 -25.60 -10.03 -14.46
N LEU A 109 -24.44 -9.47 -14.83
CA LEU A 109 -24.35 -8.14 -15.44
C LEU A 109 -25.00 -8.09 -16.83
N GLN A 110 -24.95 -9.16 -17.61
CA GLN A 110 -25.66 -9.23 -18.90
C GLN A 110 -27.18 -9.15 -18.74
N GLN A 111 -27.71 -9.61 -17.61
CA GLN A 111 -29.16 -9.67 -17.32
C GLN A 111 -29.65 -8.46 -16.51
N ASN A 112 -28.77 -7.79 -15.78
CA ASN A 112 -29.09 -6.61 -14.97
C ASN A 112 -28.26 -5.41 -15.42
N ASN A 113 -28.88 -4.50 -16.17
CA ASN A 113 -28.23 -3.29 -16.68
C ASN A 113 -28.64 -2.03 -15.91
N ASP A 114 -29.37 -2.15 -14.80
CA ASP A 114 -29.73 -0.99 -13.98
C ASP A 114 -28.56 -0.56 -13.11
N GLU A 115 -27.83 0.45 -13.58
CA GLU A 115 -26.66 1.00 -12.90
C GLU A 115 -26.96 1.59 -11.51
N THR A 116 -28.22 1.88 -11.20
CA THR A 116 -28.64 2.41 -9.88
C THR A 116 -28.85 1.28 -8.86
N ASP A 117 -29.12 0.07 -9.34
CA ASP A 117 -29.42 -1.10 -8.54
C ASP A 117 -28.24 -1.53 -7.66
N LEU A 118 -28.54 -1.98 -6.44
CA LEU A 118 -27.51 -2.41 -5.49
C LEU A 118 -26.79 -3.67 -5.99
N LEU A 119 -27.52 -4.63 -6.53
CA LEU A 119 -26.93 -5.88 -6.99
C LEU A 119 -26.01 -5.64 -8.19
N PHE A 120 -26.38 -4.74 -9.10
CA PHE A 120 -25.48 -4.32 -10.18
C PHE A 120 -24.12 -3.85 -9.64
N LYS A 121 -24.11 -2.90 -8.70
CA LYS A 121 -22.87 -2.37 -8.10
C LYS A 121 -22.08 -3.46 -7.39
N LEU A 122 -22.72 -4.29 -6.57
CA LEU A 122 -22.04 -5.37 -5.87
C LEU A 122 -21.38 -6.35 -6.86
N THR A 123 -22.11 -6.72 -7.91
CA THR A 123 -21.66 -7.65 -8.95
C THR A 123 -20.49 -7.06 -9.74
N LEU A 124 -20.62 -5.82 -10.21
CA LEU A 124 -19.59 -5.12 -10.97
C LEU A 124 -18.27 -5.03 -10.19
N PHE A 125 -18.33 -4.58 -8.93
CA PHE A 125 -17.11 -4.46 -8.13
C PHE A 125 -16.53 -5.82 -7.72
N CYS A 126 -17.36 -6.86 -7.60
CA CYS A 126 -16.87 -8.23 -7.42
C CYS A 126 -16.18 -8.75 -8.68
N ALA A 127 -16.71 -8.46 -9.88
CA ALA A 127 -16.08 -8.80 -11.16
C ALA A 127 -14.73 -8.10 -11.31
N ILE A 128 -14.66 -6.80 -10.98
CA ILE A 128 -13.40 -6.03 -10.97
C ILE A 128 -12.38 -6.67 -10.01
N ASP A 129 -12.81 -7.02 -8.79
CA ASP A 129 -11.92 -7.67 -7.81
C ASP A 129 -11.43 -9.04 -8.32
N ALA A 130 -12.28 -9.82 -9.00
CA ALA A 130 -11.92 -11.11 -9.60
C ALA A 130 -10.92 -10.95 -10.76
N ALA A 131 -11.17 -10.04 -11.70
CA ALA A 131 -10.27 -9.73 -12.80
C ALA A 131 -8.88 -9.30 -12.30
N LYS A 132 -8.82 -8.47 -11.24
CA LYS A 132 -7.55 -8.10 -10.58
C LYS A 132 -6.83 -9.31 -9.97
N LYS A 133 -7.55 -10.29 -9.41
CA LYS A 133 -6.94 -11.51 -8.85
C LYS A 133 -6.39 -12.45 -9.92
N LEU A 134 -6.96 -12.39 -11.12
CA LEU A 134 -6.50 -13.10 -12.30
C LEU A 134 -5.38 -12.34 -13.07
N ASN A 135 -5.06 -11.12 -12.64
CA ASN A 135 -4.16 -10.19 -13.34
C ASN A 135 -4.64 -9.85 -14.76
N ASP A 136 -5.95 -9.86 -15.00
CA ASP A 136 -6.56 -9.46 -16.27
C ASP A 136 -6.89 -7.97 -16.27
N ASN A 137 -5.90 -7.15 -16.62
CA ASN A 137 -6.05 -5.70 -16.66
C ASN A 137 -7.04 -5.25 -17.74
N MET A 138 -7.12 -5.95 -18.88
CA MET A 138 -8.02 -5.59 -19.96
C MET A 138 -9.48 -5.79 -19.55
N LYS A 139 -9.79 -6.87 -18.83
CA LYS A 139 -11.12 -7.08 -18.26
C LYS A 139 -11.49 -6.02 -17.23
N VAL A 140 -10.54 -5.55 -16.39
CA VAL A 140 -10.81 -4.41 -15.49
C VAL A 140 -11.15 -3.15 -16.27
N LEU A 141 -10.46 -2.88 -17.38
CA LEU A 141 -10.77 -1.72 -18.24
C LEU A 141 -12.15 -1.85 -18.88
N GLU A 142 -12.50 -3.01 -19.41
CA GLU A 142 -13.82 -3.32 -19.96
C GLU A 142 -14.94 -3.10 -18.93
N LEU A 143 -14.80 -3.69 -17.73
CA LEU A 143 -15.79 -3.56 -16.66
C LEU A 143 -15.92 -2.11 -16.17
N THR A 144 -14.82 -1.37 -16.08
CA THR A 144 -14.88 0.04 -15.66
C THR A 144 -15.43 0.95 -16.76
N GLU A 145 -15.41 0.55 -18.03
CA GLU A 145 -16.04 1.26 -19.14
C GLU A 145 -17.57 1.18 -19.10
N SER A 146 -18.11 0.09 -18.51
CA SER A 146 -19.56 -0.16 -18.50
C SER A 146 -20.35 0.81 -17.61
N ILE A 147 -19.68 1.67 -16.83
CA ILE A 147 -20.31 2.68 -15.98
C ILE A 147 -19.46 3.94 -15.89
N ALA A 148 -20.11 5.09 -16.07
CA ALA A 148 -19.47 6.38 -15.85
C ALA A 148 -19.25 6.63 -14.33
N PRO A 149 -18.08 7.13 -13.90
CA PRO A 149 -17.80 7.36 -12.47
C PRO A 149 -18.74 8.37 -11.82
N SER A 150 -19.32 9.30 -12.60
CA SER A 150 -20.32 10.27 -12.12
C SER A 150 -21.62 9.63 -11.61
N LYS A 151 -21.98 8.46 -12.14
CA LYS A 151 -23.17 7.69 -11.73
C LYS A 151 -22.94 6.89 -10.44
N LEU A 152 -21.69 6.72 -10.03
CA LEU A 152 -21.33 6.04 -8.79
C LEU A 152 -21.40 7.00 -7.59
N PRO A 153 -21.85 6.52 -6.42
CA PRO A 153 -21.80 7.29 -5.18
C PRO A 153 -20.38 7.80 -4.89
N GLY A 154 -20.27 9.12 -4.67
CA GLY A 154 -19.02 9.81 -4.39
C GLY A 154 -18.55 9.68 -2.94
N GLU A 155 -19.49 9.46 -2.01
CA GLU A 155 -19.22 9.30 -0.58
C GLU A 155 -19.23 7.83 -0.16
N GLY A 156 -18.29 7.47 0.71
CA GLY A 156 -18.17 6.13 1.24
C GLY A 156 -18.93 5.98 2.56
N GLU A 157 -19.46 4.78 2.79
CA GLU A 157 -20.22 4.44 3.99
C GLU A 157 -19.32 4.29 5.22
N MET A 158 -19.90 4.45 6.41
CA MET A 158 -19.23 4.16 7.67
C MET A 158 -19.43 2.70 8.05
N PHE A 159 -18.34 1.95 8.17
CA PHE A 159 -18.36 0.57 8.64
C PHE A 159 -17.47 0.41 9.87
N ARG A 160 -18.07 0.04 11.01
CA ARG A 160 -17.37 -0.14 12.31
C ARG A 160 -16.47 1.06 12.67
N GLY A 161 -16.99 2.29 12.49
CA GLY A 161 -16.28 3.53 12.79
C GLY A 161 -15.20 3.94 11.77
N LYS A 162 -15.01 3.18 10.69
CA LYS A 162 -14.09 3.52 9.60
C LYS A 162 -14.87 3.90 8.35
N LYS A 163 -14.49 5.01 7.71
CA LYS A 163 -15.02 5.40 6.41
C LYS A 163 -14.45 4.48 5.34
N LEU A 164 -15.33 3.73 4.67
CA LEU A 164 -14.97 2.93 3.50
C LEU A 164 -14.71 3.83 2.30
N LEU A 165 -14.02 3.30 1.30
CA LEU A 165 -13.91 3.95 0.00
C LEU A 165 -15.31 4.01 -0.64
N SER A 166 -15.63 5.13 -1.27
CA SER A 166 -16.86 5.20 -2.07
C SER A 166 -16.73 4.33 -3.31
N TYR A 167 -17.86 3.96 -3.92
CA TYR A 167 -17.84 3.21 -5.18
C TYR A 167 -17.12 4.00 -6.27
N ARG A 168 -17.31 5.32 -6.36
CA ARG A 168 -16.59 6.18 -7.30
C ARG A 168 -15.08 6.17 -7.04
N GLU A 169 -14.67 6.24 -5.78
CA GLU A 169 -13.25 6.17 -5.41
C GLU A 169 -12.64 4.80 -5.76
N ARG A 170 -13.36 3.70 -5.47
CA ARG A 170 -12.94 2.34 -5.87
C ARG A 170 -12.79 2.20 -7.39
N TRP A 171 -13.70 2.81 -8.16
CA TRP A 171 -13.64 2.81 -9.63
C TRP A 171 -12.37 3.48 -10.13
N TYR A 172 -12.02 4.67 -9.60
CA TYR A 172 -10.78 5.36 -9.98
C TYR A 172 -9.55 4.51 -9.68
N PHE A 173 -9.46 3.94 -8.48
CA PHE A 173 -8.34 3.05 -8.13
C PHE A 173 -8.22 1.84 -9.05
N ALA A 174 -9.35 1.20 -9.39
CA ALA A 174 -9.35 0.04 -10.27
C ALA A 174 -8.90 0.42 -11.69
N ARG A 175 -9.51 1.44 -12.30
CA ARG A 175 -9.23 1.82 -13.67
C ARG A 175 -7.83 2.41 -13.85
N ILE A 176 -7.41 3.31 -12.95
CA ILE A 176 -6.06 3.89 -12.98
C ILE A 176 -4.99 2.80 -12.79
N GLY A 177 -5.25 1.83 -11.90
CA GLY A 177 -4.38 0.66 -11.73
C GLY A 177 -4.23 -0.12 -13.04
N ALA A 178 -5.35 -0.52 -13.63
CA ALA A 178 -5.38 -1.31 -14.86
C ALA A 178 -4.78 -0.58 -16.07
N LEU A 179 -5.02 0.74 -16.23
CA LEU A 179 -4.42 1.54 -17.31
C LEU A 179 -2.89 1.53 -17.22
N TYR A 180 -2.35 1.72 -16.01
CA TYR A 180 -0.91 1.69 -15.79
C TYR A 180 -0.30 0.32 -16.05
N ASP A 181 -0.94 -0.74 -15.53
CA ASP A 181 -0.42 -2.10 -15.66
C ASP A 181 -0.56 -2.61 -17.12
N ALA A 182 -1.47 -2.03 -17.91
CA ALA A 182 -1.59 -2.21 -19.35
C ALA A 182 -0.68 -1.28 -20.18
N ALA A 183 0.22 -0.52 -19.54
CA ALA A 183 1.13 0.45 -20.16
C ALA A 183 0.46 1.60 -20.93
N LEU A 184 -0.81 1.89 -20.64
CA LEU A 184 -1.57 3.03 -21.18
C LEU A 184 -1.33 4.29 -20.32
N TYR A 185 -0.07 4.71 -20.27
CA TYR A 185 0.41 5.71 -19.30
C TYR A 185 -0.18 7.10 -19.51
N LYS A 186 -0.45 7.49 -20.78
CA LYS A 186 -1.03 8.80 -21.09
C LYS A 186 -2.46 8.90 -20.57
N GLU A 187 -3.26 7.87 -20.82
CA GLU A 187 -4.64 7.73 -20.34
C GLU A 187 -4.67 7.62 -18.82
N CYS A 188 -3.77 6.80 -18.24
CA CYS A 188 -3.61 6.67 -16.80
C CYS A 188 -3.36 8.03 -16.14
N ARG A 189 -2.41 8.80 -16.67
CA ARG A 189 -2.06 10.12 -16.14
C ARG A 189 -3.21 11.11 -16.25
N LYS A 190 -3.91 11.16 -17.40
CA LYS A 190 -5.09 12.01 -17.59
C LYS A 190 -6.16 11.71 -16.54
N LEU A 191 -6.48 10.42 -16.35
CA LEU A 191 -7.49 9.99 -15.39
C LEU A 191 -7.07 10.23 -13.94
N ALA A 192 -5.77 10.08 -13.63
CA ALA A 192 -5.23 10.39 -12.31
C ALA A 192 -5.43 11.87 -11.95
N PHE A 193 -5.25 12.81 -12.88
CA PHE A 193 -5.55 14.23 -12.62
C PHE A 193 -7.03 14.51 -12.39
N GLU A 194 -7.91 13.84 -13.13
CA GLU A 194 -9.35 13.91 -12.86
C GLU A 194 -9.67 13.39 -11.45
N ALA A 195 -9.05 12.28 -11.03
CA ALA A 195 -9.21 11.73 -9.70
C ALA A 195 -8.68 12.66 -8.60
N ILE A 196 -7.55 13.35 -8.83
CA ILE A 196 -6.99 14.35 -7.90
C ILE A 196 -7.98 15.51 -7.67
N SER A 197 -8.65 15.99 -8.72
CA SER A 197 -9.67 17.05 -8.59
C SER A 197 -10.85 16.62 -7.73
N ASN A 198 -11.25 15.35 -7.83
CA ASN A 198 -12.35 14.79 -7.04
C ASN A 198 -11.92 14.37 -5.61
N TYR A 199 -10.66 13.97 -5.45
CA TYR A 199 -10.10 13.39 -4.22
C TYR A 199 -8.71 13.96 -3.89
N PRO A 200 -8.57 15.28 -3.62
CA PRO A 200 -7.27 15.96 -3.54
C PRO A 200 -6.38 15.49 -2.37
N ARG A 201 -6.96 14.81 -1.37
CA ARG A 201 -6.23 14.24 -0.24
C ARG A 201 -5.70 12.81 -0.49
N LYS A 202 -6.01 12.22 -1.66
CA LYS A 202 -5.59 10.87 -2.05
C LYS A 202 -4.32 10.94 -2.88
N ILE A 203 -3.21 11.00 -2.17
CA ILE A 203 -1.85 11.10 -2.73
C ILE A 203 -1.51 9.96 -3.69
N GLU A 204 -2.20 8.83 -3.61
CA GLU A 204 -2.02 7.69 -4.49
C GLU A 204 -2.33 8.03 -5.95
N PHE A 205 -3.27 8.96 -6.19
CA PHE A 205 -3.55 9.44 -7.55
C PHE A 205 -2.42 10.32 -8.07
N SER A 206 -1.92 11.26 -7.25
CA SER A 206 -0.74 12.07 -7.60
C SER A 206 0.50 11.21 -7.86
N ARG A 207 0.73 10.20 -7.01
CA ARG A 207 1.80 9.22 -7.19
C ARG A 207 1.67 8.51 -8.53
N LYS A 208 0.48 7.98 -8.87
CA LYS A 208 0.30 7.26 -10.12
C LYS A 208 0.47 8.16 -11.34
N ALA A 209 0.06 9.43 -11.26
CA ALA A 209 0.31 10.41 -12.31
C ALA A 209 1.82 10.57 -12.55
N ALA A 210 2.62 10.75 -11.49
CA ALA A 210 4.08 10.90 -11.56
C ALA A 210 4.75 9.63 -12.12
N LEU A 211 4.37 8.45 -11.63
CA LEU A 211 4.88 7.18 -12.14
C LEU A 211 4.53 6.96 -13.62
N SER A 212 3.34 7.37 -14.06
CA SER A 212 2.98 7.29 -15.48
C SER A 212 3.86 8.19 -16.33
N ARG A 213 4.23 9.37 -15.81
CA ARG A 213 5.16 10.31 -16.47
C ARG A 213 6.56 9.71 -16.59
N LEU A 214 7.05 9.05 -15.54
CA LEU A 214 8.31 8.30 -15.58
C LEU A 214 8.29 7.24 -16.69
N MET A 215 7.24 6.43 -16.77
CA MET A 215 7.11 5.38 -17.79
C MET A 215 7.00 5.91 -19.22
N MET A 216 6.69 7.19 -19.39
CA MET A 216 6.70 7.88 -20.69
C MET A 216 8.07 8.47 -21.05
N GLY A 217 9.11 8.25 -20.23
CA GLY A 217 10.49 8.71 -20.47
C GLY A 217 10.83 10.08 -19.88
N TYR A 218 9.91 10.70 -19.15
CA TYR A 218 10.08 12.02 -18.53
C TYR A 218 10.55 11.87 -17.08
N ALA A 219 11.76 11.35 -16.89
CA ALA A 219 12.28 10.96 -15.59
C ALA A 219 12.48 12.14 -14.64
N ASP A 220 13.05 13.24 -15.12
CA ASP A 220 13.34 14.42 -14.29
C ASP A 220 12.04 15.07 -13.80
N GLU A 221 11.03 15.22 -14.67
CA GLU A 221 9.77 15.81 -14.22
C GLU A 221 8.94 14.86 -13.34
N ALA A 222 9.10 13.56 -13.50
CA ALA A 222 8.51 12.59 -12.56
C ALA A 222 9.17 12.69 -11.18
N GLU A 223 10.50 12.91 -11.12
CA GLU A 223 11.21 13.16 -9.88
C GLU A 223 10.73 14.46 -9.21
N GLU A 224 10.60 15.55 -9.96
CA GLU A 224 10.05 16.82 -9.46
C GLU A 224 8.65 16.65 -8.85
N GLU A 225 7.78 15.89 -9.52
CA GLU A 225 6.43 15.59 -9.02
C GLU A 225 6.47 14.75 -7.73
N LEU A 226 7.31 13.71 -7.68
CA LEU A 226 7.47 12.90 -6.47
C LEU A 226 8.08 13.69 -5.31
N LEU A 227 9.02 14.60 -5.58
CA LEU A 227 9.59 15.53 -4.59
C LEU A 227 8.55 16.55 -4.10
N ALA A 228 7.62 16.97 -4.94
CA ALA A 228 6.51 17.82 -4.51
C ALA A 228 5.56 17.03 -3.58
N ILE A 229 5.26 15.77 -3.91
CA ILE A 229 4.43 14.90 -3.08
C ILE A 229 5.11 14.59 -1.74
N SER A 230 6.44 14.41 -1.72
CA SER A 230 7.19 14.07 -0.50
C SER A 230 7.14 15.15 0.58
N LYS A 231 6.93 16.41 0.18
CA LYS A 231 6.77 17.57 1.07
C LYS A 231 5.39 17.66 1.71
N ILE A 232 4.41 16.86 1.28
CA ILE A 232 3.07 16.86 1.88
C ILE A 232 3.16 16.25 3.29
N ARG A 233 2.56 16.94 4.26
CA ARG A 233 2.50 16.46 5.65
C ARG A 233 1.85 15.07 5.71
N GLY A 234 2.56 14.13 6.34
CA GLY A 234 2.09 12.74 6.46
C GLY A 234 2.33 11.90 5.20
N CYS A 235 3.23 12.34 4.32
CA CYS A 235 3.69 11.55 3.18
C CYS A 235 4.12 10.13 3.64
N PRO A 236 3.66 9.07 2.97
CA PRO A 236 4.02 7.71 3.29
C PRO A 236 5.36 7.31 2.66
N TRP A 237 6.00 6.34 3.30
CA TRP A 237 7.33 5.84 2.93
C TRP A 237 7.45 5.39 1.47
N TYR A 238 6.37 4.92 0.84
CA TYR A 238 6.43 4.41 -0.52
C TYR A 238 6.69 5.51 -1.57
N ILE A 239 6.40 6.78 -1.28
CA ILE A 239 6.76 7.89 -2.17
C ILE A 239 8.27 8.08 -2.17
N ILE A 240 8.89 8.01 -0.99
CA ILE A 240 10.35 8.11 -0.85
C ILE A 240 11.04 6.89 -1.46
N ALA A 241 10.43 5.71 -1.35
CA ALA A 241 10.90 4.50 -2.02
C ALA A 241 10.85 4.62 -3.55
N ASP A 242 9.84 5.27 -4.12
CA ASP A 242 9.78 5.54 -5.56
C ASP A 242 10.89 6.50 -6.00
N LEU A 243 11.16 7.55 -5.22
CA LEU A 243 12.29 8.45 -5.47
C LEU A 243 13.63 7.70 -5.46
N ALA A 244 13.83 6.82 -4.47
CA ALA A 244 15.02 5.98 -4.39
C ALA A 244 15.20 5.11 -5.64
N LYS A 245 14.11 4.48 -6.10
CA LYS A 245 14.13 3.63 -7.28
C LYS A 245 14.43 4.44 -8.55
N LEU A 246 13.78 5.59 -8.72
CA LEU A 246 13.99 6.49 -9.86
C LEU A 246 15.46 6.95 -9.93
N ARG A 247 16.02 7.41 -8.81
CA ARG A 247 17.43 7.85 -8.72
C ARG A 247 18.41 6.73 -9.02
N PHE A 248 18.12 5.52 -8.52
CA PHE A 248 18.93 4.35 -8.85
C PHE A 248 18.92 4.06 -10.37
N GLU A 249 17.76 4.16 -11.02
CA GLU A 249 17.63 3.99 -12.47
C GLU A 249 18.34 5.09 -13.28
N LYS A 250 18.46 6.31 -12.73
CA LYS A 250 19.27 7.41 -13.30
C LYS A 250 20.78 7.26 -13.07
N GLY A 251 21.21 6.32 -12.23
CA GLY A 251 22.61 6.16 -11.83
C GLY A 251 23.06 7.08 -10.70
N GLU A 252 22.13 7.77 -10.04
CA GLU A 252 22.37 8.66 -8.89
C GLU A 252 22.40 7.84 -7.59
N PHE A 253 23.39 6.96 -7.45
CA PHE A 253 23.39 5.88 -6.48
C PHE A 253 23.41 6.34 -5.02
N GLU A 254 24.18 7.38 -4.69
CA GLU A 254 24.25 7.92 -3.33
C GLU A 254 22.92 8.54 -2.91
N ASP A 255 22.30 9.32 -3.80
CA ASP A 255 20.99 9.95 -3.56
C ASP A 255 19.86 8.92 -3.50
N ALA A 256 19.99 7.85 -4.29
CA ALA A 256 19.11 6.69 -4.21
C ALA A 256 19.22 6.00 -2.86
N LEU A 257 20.44 5.80 -2.35
CA LEU A 257 20.68 5.16 -1.06
C LEU A 257 20.10 5.99 0.09
N GLU A 258 20.33 7.31 0.09
CA GLU A 258 19.78 8.22 1.10
C GLU A 258 18.25 8.14 1.14
N SER A 259 17.62 8.17 -0.04
CA SER A 259 16.17 8.05 -0.17
C SER A 259 15.68 6.68 0.31
N ALA A 260 16.38 5.60 -0.03
CA ALA A 260 16.01 4.25 0.38
C ALA A 260 16.11 4.05 1.89
N PHE A 261 17.16 4.59 2.52
CA PHE A 261 17.32 4.61 3.97
C PHE A 261 16.22 5.42 4.67
N GLU A 262 15.84 6.58 4.12
CA GLU A 262 14.74 7.37 4.66
C GLU A 262 13.42 6.59 4.58
N ALA A 263 13.11 6.00 3.43
CA ALA A 263 11.94 5.14 3.28
C ALA A 263 11.96 3.95 4.27
N ALA A 264 13.12 3.35 4.52
CA ALA A 264 13.30 2.26 5.48
C ALA A 264 12.98 2.70 6.93
N LYS A 265 13.46 3.88 7.34
CA LYS A 265 13.30 4.45 8.70
C LYS A 265 11.88 4.93 9.04
N MET A 266 11.10 5.36 8.04
CA MET A 266 9.74 5.88 8.26
C MET A 266 8.79 4.85 8.93
N PHE A 267 7.63 5.28 9.41
CA PHE A 267 6.64 4.35 10.00
C PHE A 267 6.09 3.34 8.97
N GLY A 268 5.96 2.06 9.35
CA GLY A 268 5.33 1.00 8.55
C GLY A 268 5.86 -0.40 8.86
N ASP A 269 5.08 -1.43 8.55
CA ASP A 269 5.47 -2.83 8.78
C ASP A 269 6.66 -3.27 7.92
N LEU A 270 7.59 -4.06 8.47
CA LEU A 270 8.74 -4.59 7.73
C LEU A 270 8.33 -5.36 6.47
N LYS A 271 7.25 -6.15 6.56
CA LYS A 271 6.74 -6.96 5.44
C LYS A 271 6.34 -6.10 4.23
N THR A 272 5.85 -4.88 4.44
CA THR A 272 5.43 -4.00 3.33
C THR A 272 6.63 -3.29 2.71
N LYS A 273 7.75 -3.18 3.43
CA LYS A 273 9.00 -2.55 2.97
C LYS A 273 10.04 -3.53 2.42
N VAL A 274 9.73 -4.82 2.31
CA VAL A 274 10.68 -5.86 1.89
C VAL A 274 11.42 -5.55 0.57
N ASN A 275 10.72 -4.87 -0.36
CA ASN A 275 11.33 -4.43 -1.62
C ASN A 275 12.26 -3.23 -1.46
N VAL A 276 12.08 -2.39 -0.45
CA VAL A 276 13.02 -1.30 -0.11
C VAL A 276 14.34 -1.90 0.35
N PHE A 277 14.33 -2.93 1.20
CA PHE A 277 15.56 -3.60 1.63
C PHE A 277 16.27 -4.29 0.45
N SER A 278 15.51 -4.88 -0.47
CA SER A 278 16.07 -5.45 -1.69
C SER A 278 16.71 -4.36 -2.58
N LEU A 279 16.08 -3.18 -2.67
CA LEU A 279 16.62 -2.04 -3.41
C LEU A 279 17.91 -1.50 -2.76
N ILE A 280 17.93 -1.34 -1.43
CA ILE A 280 19.14 -0.96 -0.68
C ILE A 280 20.28 -1.91 -1.00
N ALA A 281 20.06 -3.23 -0.95
CA ALA A 281 21.08 -4.22 -1.25
C ALA A 281 21.66 -4.04 -2.67
N LYS A 282 20.82 -3.75 -3.67
CA LYS A 282 21.28 -3.47 -5.04
C LYS A 282 22.12 -2.20 -5.11
N ILE A 283 21.66 -1.12 -4.50
CA ILE A 283 22.38 0.16 -4.49
C ILE A 283 23.75 -0.02 -3.84
N GLN A 284 23.80 -0.66 -2.67
CA GLN A 284 25.03 -0.93 -1.93
C GLN A 284 26.01 -1.83 -2.70
N LEU A 285 25.52 -2.81 -3.46
CA LEU A 285 26.38 -3.60 -4.36
C LEU A 285 27.05 -2.74 -5.43
N VAL A 286 26.32 -1.79 -6.01
CA VAL A 286 26.87 -0.88 -7.02
C VAL A 286 27.90 0.05 -6.40
N LEU A 287 27.66 0.50 -5.16
CA LEU A 287 28.60 1.33 -4.38
C LEU A 287 29.78 0.54 -3.79
N GLY A 288 29.87 -0.77 -4.01
CA GLY A 288 30.95 -1.62 -3.48
C GLY A 288 30.81 -2.00 -1.99
N GLU A 289 29.69 -1.67 -1.35
CA GLU A 289 29.38 -1.97 0.06
C GLU A 289 28.87 -3.42 0.22
N SER A 290 29.70 -4.39 -0.12
CA SER A 290 29.28 -5.80 -0.28
C SER A 290 28.69 -6.43 1.00
N GLU A 291 29.26 -6.14 2.17
CA GLU A 291 28.78 -6.73 3.43
C GLU A 291 27.40 -6.17 3.83
N SER A 292 27.23 -4.86 3.71
CA SER A 292 25.95 -4.20 3.95
C SER A 292 24.88 -4.67 2.97
N ALA A 293 25.22 -4.84 1.69
CA ALA A 293 24.31 -5.40 0.70
C ALA A 293 23.87 -6.83 1.04
N LYS A 294 24.81 -7.66 1.55
CA LYS A 294 24.50 -9.02 2.02
C LYS A 294 23.52 -9.00 3.19
N ASN A 295 23.73 -8.12 4.17
CA ASN A 295 22.83 -7.98 5.32
C ASN A 295 21.40 -7.58 4.92
N HIS A 296 21.27 -6.62 4.01
CA HIS A 296 19.96 -6.22 3.48
C HIS A 296 19.30 -7.32 2.63
N THR A 297 20.08 -8.11 1.88
CA THR A 297 19.59 -9.28 1.15
C THR A 297 19.06 -10.35 2.11
N LEU A 298 19.82 -10.67 3.17
CA LEU A 298 19.41 -11.59 4.23
C LEU A 298 18.10 -11.14 4.89
N LEU A 299 17.98 -9.84 5.22
CA LEU A 299 16.77 -9.27 5.80
C LEU A 299 15.56 -9.48 4.88
N ALA A 300 15.68 -9.13 3.60
CA ALA A 300 14.61 -9.29 2.63
C ALA A 300 14.20 -10.76 2.45
N CYS A 301 15.16 -11.69 2.38
CA CYS A 301 14.91 -13.13 2.29
C CYS A 301 14.19 -13.65 3.54
N SER A 302 14.66 -13.27 4.73
CA SER A 302 14.09 -13.71 6.01
C SER A 302 12.62 -13.26 6.16
N ILE A 303 12.32 -12.02 5.78
CA ILE A 303 10.94 -11.49 5.76
C ILE A 303 10.06 -12.30 4.80
N ARG A 304 10.50 -12.54 3.56
CA ARG A 304 9.71 -13.31 2.58
C ARG A 304 9.47 -14.75 3.04
N LYS A 305 10.52 -15.41 3.55
CA LYS A 305 10.42 -16.79 4.08
C LYS A 305 9.41 -16.88 5.21
N ARG A 306 9.45 -15.96 6.18
CA ARG A 306 8.48 -15.93 7.30
C ARG A 306 7.03 -15.76 6.84
N ASN A 307 6.80 -15.03 5.74
CA ASN A 307 5.46 -14.80 5.19
C ASN A 307 5.05 -15.85 4.14
N GLY A 308 5.87 -16.86 3.86
CA GLY A 308 5.58 -17.87 2.84
C GLY A 308 5.55 -17.31 1.41
N TRP A 309 6.26 -16.20 1.15
CA TRP A 309 6.28 -15.56 -0.16
C TRP A 309 7.46 -16.05 -0.99
N LYS A 310 7.23 -16.23 -2.29
CA LYS A 310 8.30 -16.46 -3.28
C LYS A 310 9.22 -15.25 -3.35
N TYR A 311 10.48 -15.50 -3.66
CA TYR A 311 11.44 -14.43 -3.93
C TYR A 311 11.10 -13.77 -5.26
N SER A 312 11.36 -12.46 -5.37
CA SER A 312 11.40 -11.80 -6.67
C SER A 312 12.65 -12.23 -7.41
N SER A 313 12.64 -12.27 -8.75
CA SER A 313 13.82 -12.57 -9.58
C SER A 313 15.06 -11.80 -9.12
N ASP A 314 14.90 -10.50 -8.84
CA ASP A 314 15.96 -9.66 -8.31
C ASP A 314 16.56 -10.15 -6.99
N LEU A 315 15.71 -10.63 -6.07
CA LEU A 315 16.17 -11.09 -4.76
C LEU A 315 16.80 -12.48 -4.88
N GLU A 316 16.30 -13.32 -5.79
CA GLU A 316 16.94 -14.61 -6.10
C GLU A 316 18.36 -14.40 -6.62
N GLN A 317 18.56 -13.46 -7.54
CA GLN A 317 19.89 -13.11 -8.04
C GLN A 317 20.83 -12.61 -6.93
N LEU A 318 20.34 -11.74 -6.04
CA LEU A 318 21.11 -11.28 -4.88
C LEU A 318 21.46 -12.46 -3.95
N ALA A 319 20.48 -13.32 -3.63
CA ALA A 319 20.69 -14.47 -2.76
C ALA A 319 21.71 -15.46 -3.33
N MET A 320 21.64 -15.72 -4.65
CA MET A 320 22.63 -16.54 -5.36
C MET A 320 24.01 -15.90 -5.33
N ARG A 321 24.11 -14.59 -5.60
CA ARG A 321 25.39 -13.85 -5.59
C ARG A 321 26.10 -13.95 -4.25
N PHE A 322 25.36 -13.89 -3.14
CA PHE A 322 25.92 -13.99 -1.80
C PHE A 322 26.01 -15.43 -1.26
N GLY A 323 25.59 -16.43 -2.04
CA GLY A 323 25.58 -17.83 -1.62
C GLY A 323 24.77 -18.06 -0.35
N LEU A 324 23.57 -17.49 -0.26
CA LEU A 324 22.76 -17.56 0.95
C LEU A 324 22.17 -18.96 1.15
N ASP A 325 22.40 -19.51 2.34
CA ASP A 325 21.84 -20.80 2.76
C ASP A 325 20.33 -20.75 3.00
N GLU A 326 19.69 -21.92 3.01
CA GLU A 326 18.27 -22.03 3.40
C GLU A 326 18.03 -21.61 4.86
N ARG A 327 19.02 -21.74 5.75
CA ARG A 327 18.93 -21.37 7.16
C ARG A 327 19.24 -19.88 7.36
N LEU A 328 18.21 -19.06 7.26
CA LEU A 328 18.31 -17.61 7.44
C LEU A 328 18.22 -17.21 8.92
N PRO A 329 18.98 -16.19 9.36
CA PRO A 329 18.79 -15.58 10.67
C PRO A 329 17.38 -14.98 10.83
N ALA A 330 16.95 -14.79 12.08
CA ALA A 330 15.69 -14.13 12.39
C ALA A 330 15.67 -12.68 11.86
N GLN A 331 14.54 -12.27 11.27
CA GLN A 331 14.39 -10.94 10.68
C GLN A 331 14.60 -9.81 11.70
N GLU A 332 14.30 -10.03 12.98
CA GLU A 332 14.48 -9.03 14.05
C GLU A 332 15.96 -8.72 14.29
N THR A 333 16.82 -9.73 14.23
CA THR A 333 18.27 -9.57 14.36
C THR A 333 18.83 -8.84 13.16
N LEU A 334 18.44 -9.26 11.95
CA LEU A 334 18.88 -8.65 10.70
C LEU A 334 18.40 -7.20 10.57
N PHE A 335 17.18 -6.92 11.04
CA PHE A 335 16.63 -5.56 11.07
C PHE A 335 17.50 -4.65 11.93
N LYS A 336 17.86 -5.06 13.15
CA LYS A 336 18.72 -4.25 14.03
C LYS A 336 20.07 -3.96 13.40
N ILE A 337 20.67 -4.93 12.71
CA ILE A 337 21.94 -4.74 11.99
C ILE A 337 21.77 -3.67 10.91
N CYS A 338 20.79 -3.84 10.02
CA CYS A 338 20.55 -2.92 8.90
C CYS A 338 20.15 -1.51 9.39
N GLU A 339 19.37 -1.42 10.46
CA GLU A 339 18.89 -0.15 11.02
C GLU A 339 20.04 0.76 11.50
N THR A 340 21.17 0.19 11.94
CA THR A 340 22.34 0.99 12.32
C THR A 340 22.91 1.78 11.15
N GLU A 341 22.87 1.23 9.94
CA GLU A 341 23.37 1.89 8.74
C GLU A 341 22.47 3.05 8.33
N TRP A 342 21.15 2.89 8.46
CA TRP A 342 20.20 3.93 8.05
C TRP A 342 20.29 5.16 8.95
N LYS A 343 20.70 4.99 10.21
CA LYS A 343 20.86 6.07 11.19
C LYS A 343 22.13 6.89 10.98
N ARG A 344 22.99 6.52 10.03
CA ARG A 344 24.17 7.31 9.67
C ARG A 344 23.72 8.68 9.13
N PRO A 345 24.25 9.80 9.64
CA PRO A 345 23.95 11.12 9.10
C PRO A 345 24.35 11.16 7.63
N SER A 346 23.52 11.77 6.78
CA SER A 346 23.82 11.78 5.36
C SER A 346 25.02 12.68 5.05
N ASN A 347 25.76 12.38 3.98
CA ASN A 347 26.82 13.27 3.51
C ASN A 347 26.25 14.65 3.18
N LYS A 348 24.97 14.76 2.78
CA LYS A 348 24.27 16.03 2.55
C LYS A 348 23.87 16.77 3.83
N GLU A 349 23.54 16.10 4.92
CA GLU A 349 23.36 16.77 6.23
C GLU A 349 24.70 17.33 6.75
N THR A 350 25.78 16.60 6.46
CA THR A 350 27.15 17.03 6.76
C THR A 350 27.58 18.17 5.84
N GLU A 351 27.29 18.09 4.55
CA GLU A 351 27.58 19.12 3.53
C GLU A 351 26.68 20.34 3.61
N GLN A 352 25.41 20.22 4.02
CA GLN A 352 24.54 21.37 4.34
C GLN A 352 24.96 22.04 5.65
N ALA A 353 25.48 21.29 6.63
CA ALA A 353 26.14 21.90 7.79
C ALA A 353 27.45 22.62 7.41
N ILE A 354 28.19 22.12 6.42
CA ILE A 354 29.38 22.76 5.82
C ILE A 354 28.98 24.00 4.99
N ASN A 355 27.96 23.90 4.14
CA ASN A 355 27.53 24.94 3.18
C ASN A 355 26.68 26.06 3.81
N ASN A 356 26.04 25.82 4.96
CA ASN A 356 25.33 26.86 5.72
C ASN A 356 26.28 27.81 6.50
N GLY A 357 27.60 27.77 6.23
CA GLY A 357 28.54 28.81 6.64
C GLY A 357 28.99 28.81 8.09
N ASN A 358 28.77 27.71 8.84
CA ASN A 358 29.09 27.68 10.26
C ASN A 358 30.51 27.18 10.58
N ILE A 359 31.30 26.67 9.63
CA ILE A 359 32.67 26.18 9.90
C ILE A 359 33.68 27.33 9.82
N ILE A 360 34.35 27.59 10.94
CA ILE A 360 35.36 28.64 11.11
C ILE A 360 36.73 28.15 10.64
N LYS A 361 37.07 26.88 10.92
CA LYS A 361 38.33 26.22 10.54
C LYS A 361 38.14 24.72 10.41
N ASN A 362 38.84 24.10 9.47
CA ASN A 362 38.76 22.67 9.18
C ASN A 362 40.04 21.91 9.55
N SER A 363 39.90 20.60 9.74
CA SER A 363 40.99 19.63 9.93
C SER A 363 41.99 20.00 11.03
N LEU A 364 41.50 20.50 12.16
CA LEU A 364 42.32 20.83 13.31
C LEU A 364 42.70 19.57 14.07
N LEU A 365 43.97 19.52 14.47
CA LEU A 365 44.51 18.53 15.39
C LEU A 365 44.25 18.97 16.83
N GLY A 366 43.84 18.03 17.66
CA GLY A 366 43.72 18.24 19.08
C GLY A 366 43.65 16.96 19.88
N THR A 367 43.53 17.13 21.19
CA THR A 367 43.40 16.02 22.14
C THR A 367 42.11 16.12 22.91
N VAL A 368 41.47 14.99 23.16
CA VAL A 368 40.27 14.90 23.99
C VAL A 368 40.63 15.25 25.43
N GLY A 369 39.96 16.26 26.01
CA GLY A 369 40.13 16.64 27.41
C GLY A 369 39.47 15.66 28.37
N SER A 370 39.45 15.99 29.65
CA SER A 370 38.93 15.11 30.70
C SER A 370 37.46 14.74 30.45
N ILE A 371 37.15 13.44 30.45
CA ILE A 371 35.79 12.93 30.31
C ILE A 371 35.29 12.57 31.71
N ILE A 372 34.23 13.25 32.16
CA ILE A 372 33.65 13.07 33.49
C ILE A 372 32.37 12.26 33.36
N GLU A 373 32.25 11.19 34.14
CA GLU A 373 31.07 10.33 34.15
C GLU A 373 29.79 11.13 34.45
N GLY A 374 28.74 10.91 33.65
CA GLY A 374 27.49 11.68 33.71
C GLY A 374 27.52 13.07 33.05
N ARG A 375 28.67 13.56 32.57
CA ARG A 375 28.75 14.80 31.79
C ARG A 375 28.66 14.49 30.27
N PRO A 376 27.66 15.00 29.54
CA PRO A 376 27.45 14.67 28.12
C PRO A 376 28.40 15.43 27.16
N PHE A 377 29.40 16.12 27.68
CA PHE A 377 30.32 16.95 26.91
C PHE A 377 31.73 16.95 27.51
N THR A 378 32.69 17.27 26.65
CA THR A 378 34.09 17.52 27.00
C THR A 378 34.63 18.69 26.16
N PHE A 379 35.90 19.01 26.32
CA PHE A 379 36.60 20.01 25.52
C PHE A 379 37.76 19.36 24.78
N LEU A 380 37.93 19.70 23.50
CA LEU A 380 39.12 19.32 22.74
C LEU A 380 40.17 20.41 22.90
N LYS A 381 41.35 20.03 23.36
CA LYS A 381 42.50 20.92 23.49
C LYS A 381 43.16 21.07 22.12
N CYS A 382 43.04 22.25 21.52
CA CYS A 382 43.72 22.58 20.29
C CYS A 382 45.18 22.95 20.57
N GLU A 383 46.10 22.65 19.65
CA GLU A 383 47.51 23.06 19.76
C GLU A 383 47.69 24.60 19.77
N ASN A 384 46.70 25.35 19.27
CA ASN A 384 46.70 26.81 19.24
C ASN A 384 46.19 27.48 20.54
N GLY A 385 45.88 26.70 21.58
CA GLY A 385 45.58 27.20 22.92
C GLY A 385 44.11 27.59 23.18
N GLN A 386 43.19 27.39 22.24
CA GLN A 386 41.74 27.56 22.48
C GLN A 386 41.03 26.20 22.53
N ASP A 387 40.40 25.91 23.68
CA ASP A 387 39.62 24.70 23.87
C ASP A 387 38.29 24.77 23.10
N ALA A 388 37.95 23.69 22.39
CA ALA A 388 36.74 23.58 21.60
C ALA A 388 35.71 22.70 22.32
N TYR A 389 34.47 23.16 22.46
CA TYR A 389 33.40 22.35 23.06
C TYR A 389 33.07 21.13 22.17
N ALA A 390 32.97 19.93 22.73
CA ALA A 390 32.56 18.71 22.02
C ALA A 390 31.52 17.93 22.82
N ARG A 391 30.52 17.35 22.16
CA ARG A 391 29.65 16.37 22.83
C ARG A 391 30.37 15.03 22.86
N CYS A 392 30.25 14.30 23.96
CA CYS A 392 30.86 12.98 24.07
C CYS A 392 30.33 12.03 22.99
N ASP A 393 29.06 12.15 22.61
CA ASP A 393 28.40 11.35 21.56
C ASP A 393 28.98 11.59 20.16
N ASP A 394 29.54 12.77 19.90
CA ASP A 394 30.14 13.10 18.61
C ASP A 394 31.58 12.55 18.49
N ILE A 395 32.19 12.11 19.60
CA ILE A 395 33.53 11.54 19.63
C ILE A 395 33.42 10.03 19.34
N PRO A 396 34.19 9.51 18.34
CA PRO A 396 34.26 8.09 18.06
C PRO A 396 34.54 7.28 19.32
N GLN A 397 33.89 6.12 19.46
CA GLN A 397 33.92 5.33 20.69
C GLN A 397 35.35 4.94 21.07
N GLU A 398 36.18 4.62 20.08
CA GLU A 398 37.59 4.27 20.20
C GLU A 398 38.47 5.44 20.66
N SER A 399 38.02 6.68 20.50
CA SER A 399 38.75 7.91 20.89
C SER A 399 38.14 8.59 22.12
N ARG A 400 37.19 7.96 22.81
CA ARG A 400 36.47 8.54 23.94
C ARG A 400 37.22 8.32 25.26
N PHE A 401 38.46 8.78 25.33
CA PHE A 401 39.27 8.80 26.55
C PHE A 401 40.16 10.05 26.57
N GLU A 402 40.54 10.49 27.77
CA GLU A 402 41.39 11.68 27.94
C GLU A 402 42.77 11.49 27.30
N GLY A 403 43.20 12.46 26.50
CA GLY A 403 44.46 12.44 25.75
C GLY A 403 44.38 11.80 24.36
N ALA A 404 43.24 11.22 23.97
CA ALA A 404 43.05 10.66 22.64
C ALA A 404 43.26 11.73 21.56
N LYS A 405 44.00 11.40 20.50
CA LYS A 405 44.28 12.33 19.41
C LYS A 405 43.20 12.27 18.34
N VAL A 406 42.66 13.43 17.99
CA VAL A 406 41.53 13.55 17.06
C VAL A 406 41.75 14.66 16.05
N ILE A 407 41.07 14.53 14.91
CA ILE A 407 40.92 15.59 13.90
C ILE A 407 39.46 16.01 13.87
N PHE A 408 39.22 17.32 13.81
CA PHE A 408 37.87 17.88 13.83
C PHE A 408 37.83 19.23 13.13
N ASP A 409 36.60 19.70 12.87
CA ASP A 409 36.34 21.03 12.35
C ASP A 409 35.75 21.91 13.47
N LEU A 410 36.05 23.21 13.47
CA LEU A 410 35.45 24.18 14.36
C LEU A 410 34.25 24.83 13.71
N ALA A 411 33.10 24.79 14.38
CA ALA A 411 31.89 25.49 13.99
C ALA A 411 31.54 26.63 14.96
N GLU A 412 30.93 27.72 14.47
CA GLU A 412 30.32 28.75 15.30
C GLU A 412 29.26 28.14 16.23
N SER A 413 29.27 28.58 17.48
CA SER A 413 28.35 28.16 18.54
C SER A 413 28.07 29.34 19.46
N PHE A 414 27.17 29.15 20.42
CA PHE A 414 26.84 30.15 21.42
C PHE A 414 26.81 29.52 22.80
N ASP A 415 27.65 30.04 23.70
CA ASP A 415 27.63 29.63 25.10
C ASP A 415 26.51 30.40 25.80
N LYS A 416 25.35 29.74 25.97
CA LYS A 416 24.17 30.31 26.62
C LYS A 416 24.43 30.71 28.08
N THR A 417 25.38 30.06 28.74
CA THR A 417 25.71 30.32 30.15
C THR A 417 26.54 31.60 30.29
N LYS A 418 27.44 31.84 29.32
CA LYS A 418 28.32 33.02 29.29
C LYS A 418 27.83 34.13 28.36
N ASN A 419 26.65 33.93 27.75
CA ASN A 419 26.01 34.82 26.77
C ASN A 419 26.99 35.38 25.73
N LYS A 420 27.83 34.52 25.15
CA LYS A 420 28.85 34.92 24.19
C LYS A 420 28.97 33.93 23.05
N LYS A 421 29.43 34.42 21.89
CA LYS A 421 29.88 33.58 20.79
C LYS A 421 30.95 32.61 21.27
N SER A 422 30.84 31.37 20.85
CA SER A 422 31.73 30.27 21.21
C SER A 422 31.98 29.40 19.99
N VAL A 423 32.77 28.34 20.14
CA VAL A 423 33.10 27.41 19.06
C VAL A 423 32.85 25.97 19.52
N ARG A 424 32.36 25.13 18.60
CA ARG A 424 32.10 23.70 18.83
C ARG A 424 32.89 22.87 17.83
N ALA A 425 33.49 21.79 18.31
CA ALA A 425 34.07 20.76 17.45
C ALA A 425 32.97 19.89 16.82
N VAL A 426 33.07 19.68 15.52
CA VAL A 426 32.20 18.81 14.71
C VAL A 426 33.04 17.92 13.79
N GLY A 427 32.45 16.84 13.27
CA GLY A 427 33.15 15.94 12.35
C GLY A 427 34.38 15.23 12.96
N ILE A 428 34.31 14.91 14.26
CA ILE A 428 35.46 14.39 15.03
C ILE A 428 35.83 12.98 14.56
N LYS A 429 37.11 12.77 14.21
CA LYS A 429 37.67 11.49 13.75
C LYS A 429 38.95 11.15 14.54
N SER A 430 39.24 9.86 14.71
CA SER A 430 40.52 9.41 15.27
C SER A 430 41.69 9.80 14.36
N GLN A 431 42.77 10.34 14.92
CA GLN A 431 43.97 10.66 14.15
C GLN A 431 44.67 9.40 13.61
N ASP A 432 44.58 8.28 14.34
CA ASP A 432 45.29 7.04 13.98
C ASP A 432 44.72 6.36 12.72
N CYS A 433 43.49 6.72 12.30
CA CYS A 433 42.86 6.21 11.08
C CYS A 433 43.43 6.81 9.77
N LEU A 434 44.32 7.80 9.82
CA LEU A 434 44.94 8.42 8.63
C LEU A 434 46.36 7.91 8.33
N LYS A 435 46.93 7.02 9.16
CA LYS A 435 48.24 6.41 8.90
C LYS A 435 48.19 5.12 8.07
N THR A 436 47.00 4.71 7.65
CA THR A 436 46.76 3.54 6.81
C THR A 436 46.01 3.90 5.52
N ALA A 437 46.40 5.02 4.90
CA ALA A 437 46.04 5.33 3.52
C ALA A 437 47.19 4.92 2.59
#